data_AF-A0A5N6TRM3-F1
#
_entry.id   AF-A0A5N6TRM3-F1
#
_cell.length_a   1.000
_cell.length_b   1.000
_cell.length_c   1.000
_cell.angle_alpha   90.00
_cell.angle_beta   90.00
_cell.angle_gamma   90.00
#
_symmetry.space_group_name_H-M   'P 1'
#
loop_
_entity.id
_entity.type
_entity.pdbx_description
1 polymer ?
#
loop_
_entity_poly.entity_id
_entity_poly.type
_entity_poly.pdbx_seq_one_letter_code
_entity_poly.pdbx_strand_id
1 'polypeptide(L)'
;MSDTESTQSNSTQSTTTKPASQTFPLAYPPPQKNGLRLSSRLILQIQQLNSTQQRALPILDIYQPSIWGKSVGKRRKLTNRDIYIAQTESYAHLPGDDAKTPNTNAHVVGAVYTPVREGTGRVCFPFGEREWEVSSGEKGYRFVCAESGRVVEWEKRGSRPSSSGSGNEAKGERFALRIADSKQSALRRSWLATMTKKGLKVGGWDRVQRDYLLSALGVKDGDEDAALYTCCLTMGVYVASQEGWLNQYV
;
A
#
# COMPACT_ATOMS: atom_id res chain seq x y z
N MET A 1 51.49 -41.69 14.47
CA MET A 1 50.38 -41.15 15.27
C MET A 1 50.25 -39.70 14.89
N SER A 2 49.25 -39.38 14.07
CA SER A 2 49.00 -38.04 13.54
C SER A 2 47.55 -37.75 13.82
N ASP A 3 47.28 -36.74 14.64
CA ASP A 3 46.01 -36.01 14.66
C ASP A 3 46.31 -34.63 15.26
N THR A 4 46.14 -33.59 14.44
CA THR A 4 46.08 -32.19 14.89
C THR A 4 44.74 -31.65 14.41
N GLU A 5 43.77 -31.66 15.31
CA GLU A 5 42.43 -31.15 15.10
C GLU A 5 42.47 -29.61 15.08
N SER A 6 42.26 -29.03 13.90
CA SER A 6 42.11 -27.58 13.73
C SER A 6 40.63 -27.23 13.74
N THR A 7 40.10 -26.81 14.89
CA THR A 7 38.73 -26.32 15.04
C THR A 7 38.58 -24.98 14.33
N GLN A 8 38.07 -24.99 13.08
CA GLN A 8 37.54 -23.80 12.42
C GLN A 8 36.16 -23.47 13.01
N SER A 9 36.11 -22.51 13.93
CA SER A 9 34.87 -21.87 14.32
C SER A 9 34.47 -20.86 13.23
N ASN A 10 33.59 -21.27 12.32
CA ASN A 10 32.91 -20.37 11.39
C ASN A 10 32.10 -19.33 12.18
N SER A 11 32.60 -18.10 12.25
CA SER A 11 31.78 -16.96 12.65
C SER A 11 30.80 -16.68 11.51
N THR A 12 29.55 -17.07 11.68
CA THR A 12 28.45 -16.67 10.79
C THR A 12 28.26 -15.16 10.95
N GLN A 13 28.90 -14.38 10.08
CA GLN A 13 28.63 -12.95 9.94
C GLN A 13 27.20 -12.78 9.43
N SER A 14 26.29 -12.45 10.34
CA SER A 14 24.95 -11.94 10.02
C SER A 14 25.11 -10.56 9.37
N THR A 15 25.28 -10.55 8.05
CA THR A 15 25.14 -9.33 7.26
C THR A 15 23.70 -8.83 7.42
N THR A 16 23.55 -7.72 8.12
CA THR A 16 22.29 -7.02 8.31
C THR A 16 21.90 -6.34 7.00
N THR A 17 21.41 -7.11 6.04
CA THR A 17 20.78 -6.59 4.83
C THR A 17 19.50 -5.88 5.22
N LYS A 18 19.48 -4.55 5.07
CA LYS A 18 18.23 -3.77 5.14
C LYS A 18 17.20 -4.43 4.21
N PRO A 19 15.93 -4.60 4.63
CA PRO A 19 14.91 -5.17 3.75
C PRO A 19 14.78 -4.32 2.50
N ALA A 20 14.81 -4.94 1.32
CA ALA A 20 14.77 -4.24 0.06
C ALA A 20 13.44 -3.48 -0.12
N SER A 21 13.52 -2.25 -0.61
CA SER A 21 12.31 -1.50 -0.98
C SER A 21 11.80 -1.96 -2.33
N GLN A 22 10.49 -2.19 -2.41
CA GLN A 22 9.78 -2.68 -3.59
C GLN A 22 9.06 -1.56 -4.32
N THR A 23 9.07 -1.63 -5.66
CA THR A 23 8.39 -0.66 -6.53
C THR A 23 7.15 -1.28 -7.14
N PHE A 24 6.05 -0.54 -7.06
CA PHE A 24 4.72 -0.92 -7.50
C PHE A 24 4.19 0.07 -8.54
N PRO A 25 4.37 -0.21 -9.85
CA PRO A 25 3.84 0.66 -10.90
C PRO A 25 2.32 0.75 -10.90
N LEU A 26 1.81 1.91 -11.32
CA LEU A 26 0.39 2.13 -11.58
C LEU A 26 0.10 1.87 -13.06
N ALA A 27 -0.88 1.01 -13.33
CA ALA A 27 -1.38 0.73 -14.67
C ALA A 27 -2.86 1.12 -14.77
N TYR A 28 -3.18 2.00 -15.71
CA TYR A 28 -4.54 2.48 -15.93
C TYR A 28 -5.24 1.64 -17.00
N PRO A 29 -6.47 1.17 -16.75
CA PRO A 29 -7.22 0.45 -17.76
C PRO A 29 -7.52 1.36 -18.95
N PRO A 30 -7.66 0.79 -20.16
CA PRO A 30 -8.00 1.57 -21.34
C PRO A 30 -9.34 2.30 -21.15
N PRO A 31 -9.54 3.45 -21.83
CA PRO A 31 -10.83 4.14 -21.82
C PRO A 31 -11.93 3.18 -22.29
N GLN A 32 -12.94 2.95 -21.46
CA GLN A 32 -14.09 2.15 -21.84
C GLN A 32 -15.04 2.99 -22.68
N LYS A 33 -15.59 2.42 -23.76
CA LYS A 33 -16.63 3.04 -24.58
C LYS A 33 -17.92 3.17 -23.77
N ASN A 34 -18.64 4.26 -23.97
CA ASN A 34 -19.85 4.62 -23.23
C ASN A 34 -20.90 3.49 -23.29
N GLY A 35 -21.13 2.83 -22.16
CA GLY A 35 -22.18 1.82 -21.96
C GLY A 35 -22.81 1.99 -20.58
N LEU A 36 -24.04 1.51 -20.42
CA LEU A 36 -24.79 1.61 -19.15
C LEU A 36 -24.01 0.88 -18.03
N ARG A 37 -23.74 1.60 -16.93
CA ARG A 37 -22.84 1.20 -15.84
C ARG A 37 -23.49 0.23 -14.86
N LEU A 38 -23.70 -1.00 -15.28
CA LEU A 38 -24.30 -2.05 -14.44
C LEU A 38 -23.26 -2.89 -13.68
N SER A 39 -21.98 -2.85 -14.07
CA SER A 39 -20.88 -3.58 -13.43
C SER A 39 -19.89 -2.68 -12.70
N SER A 40 -19.12 -3.26 -11.77
CA SER A 40 -17.98 -2.57 -11.15
C SER A 40 -16.93 -2.23 -12.21
N ARG A 41 -16.33 -1.05 -12.10
CA ARG A 41 -15.32 -0.57 -13.03
C ARG A 41 -13.93 -0.72 -12.44
N LEU A 42 -13.04 -1.45 -13.12
CA LEU A 42 -11.61 -1.38 -12.82
C LEU A 42 -11.13 0.04 -13.16
N ILE A 43 -10.55 0.74 -12.19
CA ILE A 43 -10.07 2.13 -12.34
C ILE A 43 -8.55 2.23 -12.27
N LEU A 44 -7.90 1.28 -11.61
CA LEU A 44 -6.45 1.19 -11.49
C LEU A 44 -6.04 -0.25 -11.23
N GLN A 45 -4.88 -0.64 -11.75
CA GLN A 45 -4.19 -1.85 -11.38
C GLN A 45 -2.82 -1.47 -10.79
N ILE A 46 -2.47 -2.05 -9.64
CA ILE A 46 -1.14 -1.93 -9.05
C ILE A 46 -0.37 -3.19 -9.40
N GLN A 47 0.80 -2.98 -10.02
CA GLN A 47 1.67 -4.05 -10.45
C GLN A 47 2.90 -4.15 -9.55
N GLN A 48 3.59 -5.27 -9.57
CA GLN A 48 4.93 -5.42 -9.00
C GLN A 48 5.91 -5.71 -10.13
N LEU A 49 7.06 -5.03 -10.13
CA LEU A 49 8.16 -5.36 -11.04
C LEU A 49 8.93 -6.54 -10.47
N ASN A 50 8.86 -7.68 -11.15
CA ASN A 50 9.71 -8.81 -10.80
C ASN A 50 11.08 -8.64 -11.44
N SER A 51 12.12 -8.40 -10.63
CA SER A 51 13.50 -8.23 -11.12
C SER A 51 14.05 -9.48 -11.81
N THR A 52 13.56 -10.68 -11.47
CA THR A 52 14.05 -11.93 -12.06
C THR A 52 13.37 -12.26 -13.38
N GLN A 53 12.09 -11.91 -13.54
CA GLN A 53 11.29 -12.25 -14.72
C GLN A 53 11.07 -11.08 -15.70
N GLN A 54 11.57 -9.87 -15.37
CA GLN A 54 11.38 -8.61 -16.13
C GLN A 54 9.91 -8.35 -16.55
N ARG A 55 8.95 -8.92 -15.83
CA ARG A 55 7.51 -8.79 -16.11
C ARG A 55 6.85 -8.02 -14.98
N ALA A 56 5.92 -7.14 -15.35
CA ALA A 56 5.01 -6.51 -14.40
C ALA A 56 3.88 -7.48 -14.06
N LEU A 57 3.75 -7.84 -12.78
CA LEU A 57 2.73 -8.76 -12.29
C LEU A 57 1.59 -7.98 -11.62
N PRO A 58 0.31 -8.16 -12.02
CA PRO A 58 -0.83 -7.59 -11.28
C PRO A 58 -0.84 -8.13 -9.87
N ILE A 59 -0.77 -7.27 -8.85
CA ILE A 59 -0.96 -7.72 -7.46
C ILE A 59 -2.33 -7.29 -6.94
N LEU A 60 -2.73 -6.04 -7.22
CA LEU A 60 -3.99 -5.49 -6.75
C LEU A 60 -4.77 -4.85 -7.89
N ASP A 61 -6.07 -5.15 -7.93
CA ASP A 61 -7.04 -4.49 -8.78
C ASP A 61 -7.92 -3.55 -7.95
N ILE A 62 -8.08 -2.32 -8.41
CA ILE A 62 -8.81 -1.26 -7.73
C ILE A 62 -10.10 -1.02 -8.50
N TYR A 63 -11.23 -1.28 -7.86
CA TYR A 63 -12.55 -1.21 -8.47
C TYR A 63 -13.42 -0.12 -7.85
N GLN A 64 -14.13 0.60 -8.71
CA GLN A 64 -15.27 1.42 -8.34
C GLN A 64 -16.54 0.58 -8.41
N PRO A 65 -17.33 0.44 -7.32
CA PRO A 65 -18.58 -0.30 -7.33
C PRO A 65 -19.60 0.25 -8.33
N SER A 66 -20.44 -0.64 -8.84
CA SER A 66 -21.69 -0.27 -9.52
C SER A 66 -22.68 0.39 -8.55
N ILE A 67 -23.77 0.96 -9.08
CA ILE A 67 -24.90 1.50 -8.31
C ILE A 67 -25.51 0.48 -7.35
N TRP A 68 -25.36 -0.82 -7.65
CA TRP A 68 -25.89 -1.89 -6.81
C TRP A 68 -25.05 -2.24 -5.59
N GLY A 69 -23.90 -1.58 -5.40
CA GLY A 69 -23.06 -1.58 -4.21
C GLY A 69 -22.58 -2.94 -3.69
N LYS A 70 -21.41 -2.97 -3.04
CA LYS A 70 -20.80 -4.21 -2.51
C LYS A 70 -20.55 -4.06 -1.01
N SER A 71 -20.91 -5.05 -0.21
CA SER A 71 -20.48 -5.08 1.20
C SER A 71 -19.07 -5.67 1.30
N VAL A 72 -18.25 -5.14 2.20
CA VAL A 72 -16.93 -5.70 2.53
C VAL A 72 -16.96 -6.06 4.02
N GLY A 73 -17.09 -7.35 4.30
CA GLY A 73 -17.32 -7.86 5.66
C GLY A 73 -18.65 -7.34 6.25
N LYS A 74 -18.64 -6.99 7.54
CA LYS A 74 -19.79 -6.47 8.29
C LYS A 74 -19.99 -4.95 8.14
N ARG A 75 -19.40 -4.33 7.11
CA ARG A 75 -19.36 -2.88 6.94
C ARG A 75 -20.52 -2.36 6.09
N ARG A 76 -20.68 -1.03 6.07
CA ARG A 76 -21.69 -0.38 5.21
C ARG A 76 -21.44 -0.74 3.74
N LYS A 77 -22.52 -0.80 2.96
CA LYS A 77 -22.45 -1.06 1.53
C LYS A 77 -21.66 0.05 0.83
N LEU A 78 -20.68 -0.34 0.01
CA LEU A 78 -19.92 0.57 -0.83
C LEU A 78 -20.82 1.16 -1.92
N THR A 79 -20.69 2.45 -2.13
CA THR A 79 -21.39 3.22 -3.17
C THR A 79 -20.50 3.40 -4.39
N ASN A 80 -21.04 4.01 -5.45
CA ASN A 80 -20.26 4.35 -6.64
C ASN A 80 -19.17 5.41 -6.40
N ARG A 81 -19.09 6.03 -5.22
CA ARG A 81 -18.00 6.96 -4.84
C ARG A 81 -16.88 6.26 -4.09
N ASP A 82 -17.18 5.10 -3.54
CA ASP A 82 -16.24 4.31 -2.76
C ASP A 82 -15.41 3.42 -3.70
N ILE A 83 -14.40 2.76 -3.16
CA ILE A 83 -13.49 1.90 -3.90
C ILE A 83 -13.29 0.61 -3.10
N TYR A 84 -13.24 -0.54 -3.77
CA TYR A 84 -12.71 -1.77 -3.17
C TYR A 84 -11.47 -2.24 -3.91
N ILE A 85 -10.62 -2.92 -3.16
CA ILE A 85 -9.33 -3.43 -3.64
C ILE A 85 -9.39 -4.94 -3.55
N ALA A 86 -9.12 -5.60 -4.66
CA ALA A 86 -9.07 -7.05 -4.73
C ALA A 86 -7.64 -7.49 -5.03
N GLN A 87 -7.21 -8.56 -4.38
CA GLN A 87 -5.91 -9.17 -4.66
C GLN A 87 -6.06 -10.15 -5.83
N THR A 88 -5.19 -9.97 -6.83
CA THR A 88 -5.16 -10.77 -8.06
C THR A 88 -4.06 -11.83 -8.01
N GLU A 89 -2.89 -11.47 -7.51
CA GLU A 89 -1.74 -12.38 -7.32
C GLU A 89 -1.10 -12.15 -5.94
N SER A 90 -0.29 -13.11 -5.50
CA SER A 90 0.57 -12.95 -4.31
C SER A 90 1.77 -12.07 -4.61
N TYR A 91 2.31 -11.42 -3.57
CA TYR A 91 3.53 -10.62 -3.70
C TYR A 91 4.71 -11.52 -4.04
N ALA A 92 5.30 -11.34 -5.23
CA ALA A 92 6.32 -12.25 -5.76
C ALA A 92 7.65 -12.27 -4.97
N HIS A 93 7.84 -11.31 -4.06
CA HIS A 93 9.06 -11.19 -3.24
C HIS A 93 8.86 -11.74 -1.82
N LEU A 94 7.64 -12.14 -1.48
CA LEU A 94 7.32 -12.80 -0.23
C LEU A 94 7.28 -14.31 -0.49
N PRO A 95 7.68 -15.14 0.48
CA PRO A 95 7.50 -16.58 0.38
C PRO A 95 6.00 -16.86 0.28
N GLY A 96 5.52 -17.12 -0.93
CA GLY A 96 4.15 -17.57 -1.13
C GLY A 96 4.01 -18.99 -0.62
N ASP A 97 2.94 -19.28 0.10
CA ASP A 97 2.44 -20.64 0.19
C ASP A 97 2.05 -21.07 -1.24
N ASP A 98 2.92 -21.82 -1.90
CA ASP A 98 2.65 -22.55 -3.14
C ASP A 98 1.64 -23.70 -2.88
N ALA A 99 0.51 -23.43 -2.22
CA ALA A 99 -0.65 -24.32 -2.13
C ALA A 99 -1.78 -23.70 -1.29
N LYS A 100 -2.80 -23.12 -1.93
CA LYS A 100 -4.20 -23.58 -1.83
C LYS A 100 -5.17 -22.64 -2.54
N THR A 101 -5.67 -23.15 -3.67
CA THR A 101 -6.96 -22.89 -4.32
C THR A 101 -7.28 -21.46 -4.78
N PRO A 102 -7.41 -21.24 -6.12
CA PRO A 102 -8.04 -20.04 -6.67
C PRO A 102 -9.55 -20.17 -6.44
N ASN A 103 -10.05 -19.63 -5.33
CA ASN A 103 -11.48 -19.45 -5.19
C ASN A 103 -11.88 -18.19 -5.96
N THR A 104 -12.75 -18.33 -6.94
CA THR A 104 -13.12 -17.40 -8.01
C THR A 104 -13.86 -16.12 -7.58
N ASN A 105 -13.64 -15.67 -6.35
CA ASN A 105 -14.02 -14.34 -5.88
C ASN A 105 -12.73 -13.59 -5.54
N ALA A 106 -12.32 -12.66 -6.41
CA ALA A 106 -11.17 -11.79 -6.18
C ALA A 106 -11.15 -11.33 -4.70
N HIS A 107 -10.17 -11.82 -3.94
CA HIS A 107 -10.17 -11.71 -2.49
C HIS A 107 -10.09 -10.23 -2.14
N VAL A 108 -11.18 -9.66 -1.62
CA VAL A 108 -11.21 -8.24 -1.28
C VAL A 108 -10.27 -8.06 -0.10
N VAL A 109 -9.24 -7.22 -0.27
CA VAL A 109 -8.19 -6.98 0.73
C VAL A 109 -8.20 -5.56 1.27
N GLY A 110 -9.05 -4.70 0.73
CA GLY A 110 -9.21 -3.34 1.22
C GLY A 110 -10.48 -2.68 0.71
N ALA A 111 -10.96 -1.67 1.43
CA ALA A 111 -11.93 -0.73 0.90
C ALA A 111 -11.65 0.69 1.37
N VAL A 112 -11.97 1.62 0.50
CA VAL A 112 -11.82 3.06 0.67
C VAL A 112 -13.21 3.68 0.58
N TYR A 113 -13.61 4.32 1.67
CA TYR A 113 -14.86 5.06 1.77
C TYR A 113 -14.58 6.55 1.58
N THR A 114 -15.08 7.09 0.48
CA THR A 114 -14.87 8.48 0.11
C THR A 114 -15.87 9.36 0.87
N PRO A 115 -15.44 10.47 1.50
CA PRO A 115 -16.36 11.37 2.19
C PRO A 115 -17.31 12.05 1.19
N VAL A 116 -18.56 12.28 1.60
CA VAL A 116 -19.62 12.87 0.74
C VAL A 116 -19.53 14.40 0.67
N ARG A 117 -18.88 15.04 1.66
CA ARG A 117 -18.65 16.49 1.85
C ARG A 117 -17.32 16.70 2.60
N GLU A 118 -16.99 17.94 3.01
CA GLU A 118 -15.92 18.22 3.99
C GLU A 118 -16.14 17.36 5.25
N GLY A 119 -15.41 16.25 5.33
CA GLY A 119 -15.64 15.20 6.30
C GLY A 119 -14.55 14.15 6.21
N THR A 120 -14.52 13.24 7.17
CA THR A 120 -13.47 12.23 7.27
C THR A 120 -13.76 11.05 6.35
N GLY A 121 -12.76 10.66 5.57
CA GLY A 121 -12.77 9.42 4.82
C GLY A 121 -12.49 8.23 5.72
N ARG A 122 -12.71 7.00 5.24
CA ARG A 122 -12.34 5.79 5.98
C ARG A 122 -11.64 4.79 5.07
N VAL A 123 -10.71 4.05 5.64
CA VAL A 123 -10.02 2.92 5.00
C VAL A 123 -10.16 1.70 5.91
N CYS A 124 -10.51 0.56 5.34
CA CYS A 124 -10.64 -0.69 6.10
C CYS A 124 -9.87 -1.84 5.48
N PHE A 125 -9.42 -2.74 6.35
CA PHE A 125 -8.67 -3.94 6.01
C PHE A 125 -9.39 -5.19 6.52
N PRO A 126 -9.77 -6.14 5.65
CA PRO A 126 -10.49 -7.35 6.05
C PRO A 126 -9.72 -8.28 6.99
N PHE A 127 -8.39 -8.29 6.91
CA PHE A 127 -7.51 -9.19 7.69
C PHE A 127 -7.30 -8.79 9.15
N GLY A 128 -7.86 -7.65 9.60
CA GLY A 128 -7.76 -7.21 10.99
C GLY A 128 -9.05 -6.61 11.55
N GLU A 129 -10.11 -6.52 10.73
CA GLU A 129 -11.39 -5.84 11.04
C GLU A 129 -11.26 -4.39 11.55
N ARG A 130 -10.08 -3.77 11.48
CA ARG A 130 -9.83 -2.41 11.98
C ARG A 130 -10.15 -1.33 10.96
N GLU A 131 -10.56 -0.17 11.47
CA GLU A 131 -10.91 0.99 10.68
C GLU A 131 -9.93 2.15 10.89
N TRP A 132 -9.50 2.71 9.77
CA TRP A 132 -8.64 3.88 9.75
C TRP A 132 -9.47 5.08 9.29
N GLU A 133 -9.62 6.05 10.17
CA GLU A 133 -10.22 7.33 9.84
C GLU A 133 -9.19 8.23 9.17
N VAL A 134 -9.61 8.89 8.09
CA VAL A 134 -8.74 9.73 7.27
C VAL A 134 -9.23 11.17 7.32
N SER A 135 -8.30 12.06 7.66
CA SER A 135 -8.50 13.51 7.63
C SER A 135 -7.56 14.12 6.59
N SER A 136 -8.08 15.06 5.81
CA SER A 136 -7.28 15.89 4.93
C SER A 136 -6.77 17.11 5.71
N GLY A 137 -5.51 17.49 5.48
CA GLY A 137 -4.92 18.70 6.02
C GLY A 137 -4.02 19.37 4.99
N GLU A 138 -3.54 20.58 5.29
CA GLU A 138 -2.74 21.39 4.35
C GLU A 138 -1.48 20.68 3.82
N LYS A 139 -0.92 19.78 4.63
CA LYS A 139 0.35 19.08 4.34
C LYS A 139 0.16 17.65 3.84
N GLY A 140 -1.08 17.20 3.65
CA GLY A 140 -1.40 15.87 3.15
C GLY A 140 -2.50 15.17 3.96
N TYR A 141 -2.43 13.85 4.08
CA TYR A 141 -3.52 13.02 4.56
C TYR A 141 -3.12 12.23 5.79
N ARG A 142 -3.88 12.37 6.88
CA ARG A 142 -3.62 11.73 8.17
C ARG A 142 -4.60 10.59 8.41
N PHE A 143 -4.06 9.42 8.72
CA PHE A 143 -4.78 8.18 8.97
C PHE A 143 -4.63 7.81 10.45
N VAL A 144 -5.75 7.64 11.14
CA VAL A 144 -5.81 7.29 12.56
C VAL A 144 -6.55 5.97 12.71
N CYS A 145 -5.89 4.96 13.29
CA CYS A 145 -6.55 3.71 13.66
C CYS A 145 -7.28 3.91 14.98
N ALA A 146 -8.60 3.79 14.97
CA ALA A 146 -9.44 4.05 16.15
C ALA A 146 -9.10 3.10 17.31
N GLU A 147 -8.81 1.83 17.00
CA GLU A 147 -8.62 0.78 17.99
C GLU A 147 -7.24 0.82 18.65
N SER A 148 -6.21 1.24 17.91
CA SER A 148 -4.83 1.26 18.41
C SER A 148 -4.29 2.65 18.73
N GLY A 149 -4.99 3.72 18.32
CA GLY A 149 -4.53 5.10 18.41
C GLY A 149 -3.31 5.41 17.54
N ARG A 150 -2.91 4.48 16.66
CA ARG A 150 -1.75 4.61 15.78
C ARG A 150 -2.05 5.61 14.67
N VAL A 151 -1.04 6.39 14.30
CA VAL A 151 -1.19 7.48 13.34
C VAL A 151 -0.09 7.42 12.28
N VAL A 152 -0.51 7.38 11.02
CA VAL A 152 0.38 7.52 9.87
C VAL A 152 -0.11 8.65 8.97
N GLU A 153 0.82 9.28 8.25
CA GLU A 153 0.52 10.46 7.45
C GLU A 153 1.21 10.36 6.10
N TRP A 154 0.45 10.54 5.02
CA TRP A 154 0.98 10.79 3.69
C TRP A 154 1.21 12.29 3.56
N GLU A 155 2.47 12.72 3.58
CA GLU A 155 2.85 14.13 3.48
C GLU A 155 3.10 14.51 2.02
N LYS A 156 2.46 15.58 1.55
CA LYS A 156 2.70 16.17 0.22
C LYS A 156 4.08 16.81 0.22
N ARG A 157 4.95 16.33 -0.66
CA ARG A 157 6.31 16.86 -0.87
C ARG A 157 6.30 17.74 -2.11
N GLY A 158 6.57 19.03 -1.92
CA GLY A 158 6.85 19.94 -3.02
C GLY A 158 8.13 19.51 -3.77
N SER A 159 8.20 19.84 -5.05
CA SER A 159 9.46 19.79 -5.79
C SER A 159 10.44 20.74 -5.10
N ARG A 160 11.46 20.20 -4.42
CA ARG A 160 12.59 21.02 -4.00
C ARG A 160 13.22 21.60 -5.27
N PRO A 161 13.50 22.90 -5.36
CA PRO A 161 14.36 23.41 -6.42
C PRO A 161 15.75 22.81 -6.17
N SER A 162 16.15 21.78 -6.91
CA SER A 162 17.53 21.34 -6.91
C SER A 162 18.34 22.36 -7.71
N SER A 163 19.08 23.20 -7.00
CA SER A 163 20.28 23.81 -7.56
C SER A 163 21.19 22.68 -8.05
N SER A 164 21.65 22.79 -9.30
CA SER A 164 22.54 21.89 -10.06
C SER A 164 21.93 20.62 -10.66
N GLY A 165 21.80 20.63 -11.99
CA GLY A 165 22.38 19.59 -12.85
C GLY A 165 21.49 18.41 -13.28
N SER A 166 21.05 18.49 -14.54
CA SER A 166 20.84 17.36 -15.48
C SER A 166 19.98 16.17 -15.05
N GLY A 167 18.75 16.15 -15.56
CA GLY A 167 17.90 14.96 -15.60
C GLY A 167 16.44 15.35 -15.59
N ASN A 168 15.73 15.10 -16.68
CA ASN A 168 14.32 15.45 -16.90
C ASN A 168 13.36 14.57 -16.07
N GLU A 169 13.67 14.30 -14.81
CA GLU A 169 12.79 13.59 -13.88
C GLU A 169 11.75 14.58 -13.34
N ALA A 170 10.64 14.65 -14.07
CA ALA A 170 9.35 15.22 -13.72
C ALA A 170 9.30 15.93 -12.35
N LYS A 171 9.28 17.27 -12.39
CA LYS A 171 8.64 18.12 -11.37
C LYS A 171 7.22 17.59 -11.15
N GLY A 172 7.07 16.62 -10.27
CA GLY A 172 5.84 15.89 -10.06
C GLY A 172 5.47 15.90 -8.58
N GLU A 173 4.17 15.95 -8.31
CA GLU A 173 3.64 15.77 -6.97
C GLU A 173 4.11 14.42 -6.41
N ARG A 174 4.81 14.47 -5.27
CA ARG A 174 5.33 13.30 -4.57
C ARG A 174 4.73 13.28 -3.18
N PHE A 175 4.32 12.11 -2.73
CA PHE A 175 3.89 11.89 -1.35
C PHE A 175 4.87 10.96 -0.64
N ALA A 176 5.02 11.15 0.67
CA ALA A 176 5.81 10.27 1.53
C ALA A 176 4.98 9.86 2.76
N LEU A 177 4.82 8.55 2.96
CA LEU A 177 4.16 7.98 4.12
C LEU A 177 5.12 7.94 5.30
N ARG A 178 4.68 8.40 6.47
CA ARG A 178 5.46 8.40 7.71
C ARG A 178 4.60 8.04 8.91
N ILE A 179 5.24 7.55 9.97
CA ILE A 179 4.63 7.46 11.30
C ILE A 179 4.54 8.88 11.86
N ALA A 180 3.35 9.27 12.35
CA ALA A 180 3.06 10.62 12.85
C ALA A 180 2.65 10.61 14.34
N ASP A 181 3.01 9.56 15.05
CA ASP A 181 2.80 9.41 16.50
C ASP A 181 3.78 10.28 17.27
N SER A 182 3.27 11.20 18.09
CA SER A 182 4.08 12.12 18.90
C SER A 182 4.98 11.37 19.88
N LYS A 183 4.59 10.18 20.34
CA LYS A 183 5.39 9.34 21.26
C LYS A 183 6.58 8.68 20.56
N GLN A 184 6.56 8.61 19.24
CA GLN A 184 7.62 8.00 18.42
C GLN A 184 8.37 9.01 17.57
N SER A 185 8.26 10.30 17.89
CA SER A 185 8.96 11.41 17.22
C SER A 185 10.50 11.24 17.18
N ALA A 186 11.07 10.35 17.99
CA ALA A 186 12.51 10.04 18.01
C ALA A 186 12.94 9.06 16.91
N LEU A 187 12.01 8.40 16.21
CA LEU A 187 12.32 7.60 15.02
C LEU A 187 12.81 8.54 13.91
N ARG A 188 14.12 8.48 13.62
CA ARG A 188 14.76 9.32 12.60
C ARG A 188 14.22 8.99 11.20
N ARG A 189 13.14 9.68 10.79
CA ARG A 189 12.62 9.84 9.41
C ARG A 189 13.01 8.76 8.38
N SER A 190 12.72 7.50 8.64
CA SER A 190 12.59 6.50 7.57
C SER A 190 11.14 6.57 7.08
N TRP A 191 10.94 7.07 5.86
CA TRP A 191 9.61 7.02 5.23
C TRP A 191 9.20 5.57 5.02
N LEU A 192 7.94 5.25 5.32
CA LEU A 192 7.39 3.91 5.14
C LEU A 192 7.13 3.61 3.66
N ALA A 193 6.74 4.63 2.91
CA ALA A 193 6.51 4.53 1.49
C ALA A 193 6.64 5.90 0.84
N THR A 194 6.83 5.91 -0.47
CA THR A 194 6.70 7.11 -1.30
C THR A 194 5.80 6.82 -2.48
N MET A 195 5.14 7.84 -3.00
CA MET A 195 4.19 7.70 -4.09
C MET A 195 4.28 8.87 -5.06
N THR A 196 4.12 8.58 -6.34
CA THR A 196 3.97 9.53 -7.45
C THR A 196 2.83 9.06 -8.36
N LYS A 197 2.44 9.88 -9.34
CA LYS A 197 1.46 9.48 -10.37
C LYS A 197 1.84 8.20 -11.15
N LYS A 198 3.11 7.77 -11.12
CA LYS A 198 3.59 6.59 -11.83
C LYS A 198 3.58 5.31 -11.00
N GLY A 199 3.57 5.40 -9.66
CA GLY A 199 3.84 4.24 -8.82
C GLY A 199 4.05 4.56 -7.35
N LEU A 200 4.06 3.50 -6.56
CA LEU A 200 4.43 3.49 -5.14
C LEU A 200 5.76 2.79 -4.95
N LYS A 201 6.53 3.24 -3.99
CA LYS A 201 7.73 2.55 -3.50
C LYS A 201 7.55 2.31 -2.01
N VAL A 202 7.53 1.05 -1.60
CA VAL A 202 7.15 0.60 -0.25
C VAL A 202 8.26 -0.28 0.32
N GLY A 203 8.45 -0.32 1.63
CA GLY A 203 9.48 -1.14 2.28
C GLY A 203 10.74 -0.36 2.65
N GLY A 204 11.81 -1.08 2.96
CA GLY A 204 12.99 -0.49 3.62
C GLY A 204 12.77 -0.21 5.11
N TRP A 205 11.77 -0.86 5.72
CA TRP A 205 11.38 -0.67 7.10
C TRP A 205 12.36 -1.31 8.08
N ASP A 206 12.65 -0.61 9.17
CA ASP A 206 13.29 -1.25 10.31
C ASP A 206 12.28 -2.07 11.14
N ARG A 207 12.78 -2.86 12.09
CA ARG A 207 11.96 -3.71 12.97
C ARG A 207 10.91 -2.91 13.74
N VAL A 208 11.27 -1.72 14.25
CA VAL A 208 10.36 -0.90 15.06
C VAL A 208 9.20 -0.37 14.22
N GLN A 209 9.47 0.02 12.97
CA GLN A 209 8.44 0.44 12.03
C GLN A 209 7.48 -0.69 11.66
N ARG A 210 8.02 -1.89 11.45
CA ARG A 210 7.21 -3.08 11.15
C ARG A 210 6.33 -3.42 12.34
N ASP A 211 6.90 -3.53 13.54
CA ASP A 211 6.16 -3.82 14.77
C ASP A 211 5.08 -2.77 15.03
N TYR A 212 5.36 -1.49 14.77
CA TYR A 212 4.38 -0.42 14.88
C TYR A 212 3.17 -0.64 13.98
N LEU A 213 3.40 -0.89 12.68
CA LEU A 213 2.33 -1.08 11.71
C LEU A 213 1.56 -2.38 11.94
N LEU A 214 2.25 -3.49 12.25
CA LEU A 214 1.60 -4.78 12.56
C LEU A 214 0.69 -4.66 13.78
N SER A 215 1.18 -3.99 14.83
CA SER A 215 0.36 -3.71 16.03
C SER A 215 -0.89 -2.89 15.70
N ALA A 216 -0.85 -2.06 14.66
CA ALA A 216 -1.96 -1.23 14.19
C ALA A 216 -2.94 -2.00 13.30
N LEU A 217 -2.47 -3.00 12.55
CA LEU A 217 -3.29 -3.81 11.64
C LEU A 217 -4.06 -4.91 12.37
N GLY A 218 -3.55 -5.44 13.48
CA GLY A 218 -4.23 -6.49 14.22
C GLY A 218 -4.39 -7.79 13.42
N VAL A 219 -3.40 -8.08 12.57
CA VAL A 219 -3.31 -9.35 11.82
C VAL A 219 -3.27 -10.49 12.83
N LYS A 220 -4.21 -11.43 12.72
CA LYS A 220 -4.26 -12.62 13.59
C LYS A 220 -3.68 -13.86 12.89
N ASP A 221 -3.96 -13.98 11.61
CA ASP A 221 -3.56 -15.10 10.75
C ASP A 221 -3.13 -14.56 9.38
N GLY A 222 -2.12 -15.17 8.76
CA GLY A 222 -1.65 -14.87 7.40
C GLY A 222 -0.29 -14.18 7.34
N ASP A 223 0.13 -13.86 6.11
CA ASP A 223 1.42 -13.21 5.84
C ASP A 223 1.40 -11.74 6.30
N GLU A 224 2.11 -11.47 7.39
CA GLU A 224 2.30 -10.16 7.99
C GLU A 224 2.87 -9.13 6.99
N ASP A 225 3.80 -9.54 6.13
CA ASP A 225 4.40 -8.65 5.14
C ASP A 225 3.37 -8.29 4.08
N ALA A 226 2.64 -9.28 3.58
CA ALA A 226 1.57 -9.05 2.61
C ALA A 226 0.52 -8.07 3.16
N ALA A 227 0.17 -8.19 4.45
CA ALA A 227 -0.73 -7.26 5.13
C ALA A 227 -0.14 -5.84 5.21
N LEU A 228 1.15 -5.69 5.53
CA LEU A 228 1.83 -4.40 5.58
C LEU A 228 1.89 -3.70 4.22
N TYR A 229 2.27 -4.44 3.16
CA TYR A 229 2.29 -3.90 1.80
C TYR A 229 0.89 -3.48 1.37
N THR A 230 -0.11 -4.35 1.58
CA THR A 230 -1.51 -4.06 1.23
C THR A 230 -2.03 -2.83 1.98
N CYS A 231 -1.67 -2.67 3.25
CA CYS A 231 -1.99 -1.47 4.03
C CYS A 231 -1.45 -0.20 3.39
N CYS A 232 -0.14 -0.16 3.13
CA CYS A 232 0.52 1.01 2.53
C CYS A 232 -0.05 1.34 1.14
N LEU A 233 -0.25 0.32 0.30
CA LEU A 233 -0.81 0.47 -1.05
C LEU A 233 -2.24 0.99 -1.00
N THR A 234 -3.09 0.45 -0.13
CA THR A 234 -4.49 0.88 0.03
C THR A 234 -4.60 2.33 0.52
N MET A 235 -3.80 2.72 1.52
CA MET A 235 -3.76 4.12 1.97
C MET A 235 -3.27 5.04 0.84
N GLY A 236 -2.30 4.58 0.03
CA GLY A 236 -1.87 5.29 -1.17
C GLY A 236 -2.98 5.44 -2.21
N VAL A 237 -3.82 4.41 -2.41
CA VAL A 237 -5.02 4.48 -3.28
C VAL A 237 -6.00 5.54 -2.80
N TYR A 238 -6.23 5.67 -1.49
CA TYR A 238 -7.05 6.77 -0.95
C TYR A 238 -6.49 8.13 -1.39
N VAL A 239 -5.19 8.35 -1.15
CA VAL A 239 -4.53 9.62 -1.49
C VAL A 239 -4.58 9.89 -3.00
N ALA A 240 -4.28 8.88 -3.81
CA ALA A 240 -4.37 8.97 -5.27
C ALA A 240 -5.79 9.29 -5.75
N SER A 241 -6.81 8.78 -5.07
CA SER A 241 -8.22 9.12 -5.35
C SER A 241 -8.51 10.58 -5.08
N GLN A 242 -8.10 11.09 -3.92
CA GLN A 242 -8.32 12.50 -3.53
C GLN A 242 -7.55 13.49 -4.42
N GLU A 243 -6.35 13.12 -4.88
CA GLU A 243 -5.57 13.94 -5.81
C GLU A 243 -6.01 13.78 -7.27
N GLY A 244 -7.08 13.02 -7.56
CA GLY A 244 -7.62 12.85 -8.91
C GLY A 244 -6.80 11.95 -9.84
N TRP A 245 -5.94 11.09 -9.30
CA TRP A 245 -5.03 10.27 -10.10
C TRP A 245 -5.65 8.97 -10.61
N LEU A 246 -6.80 8.54 -10.08
CA LEU A 246 -7.41 7.23 -10.41
C LEU A 246 -8.37 7.26 -11.61
N ASN A 247 -8.75 8.44 -12.11
CA ASN A 247 -9.68 8.59 -13.24
C ASN A 247 -9.13 9.64 -14.22
N GLN A 248 -8.29 9.22 -15.16
CA GLN A 248 -7.70 10.11 -16.17
C GLN A 248 -8.64 10.45 -17.35
N TYR A 249 -9.88 9.94 -17.35
CA TYR A 249 -10.80 10.00 -18.49
C TYR A 249 -12.22 10.48 -18.11
N VAL A 250 -12.34 11.36 -17.13
CA VAL A 250 -13.59 12.08 -16.85
C VAL A 250 -13.36 13.57 -17.07
#